data_AF-A0A2E2M7X6-F1
#
_entry.id   AF-A0A2E2M7X6-F1
#
_cell.length_a   1.000
_cell.length_b   1.000
_cell.length_c   1.000
_cell.angle_alpha   90.00
_cell.angle_beta   90.00
_cell.angle_gamma   90.00
#
_symmetry.space_group_name_H-M   'P 1'
#
loop_
_entity.id
_entity.type
_entity.pdbx_description
1 polymer ?
#
loop_
_entity_poly.entity_id
_entity_poly.type
_entity_poly.pdbx_seq_one_letter_code
_entity_poly.pdbx_strand_id
1 'polypeptide(L)'
;MDKDRKAKRTSCSECPLRSLASFRDFTDRELSFVEDFKTGELVADPAATILVEGAHSAHLYTVLSGWAFRYKTLVDGRRQILNFVMPGDLIGLQGALMEEMQHSVEALTPVRLCVFERGKISKVYTQHPTLAFDITWMAAREERILDENLLSVGRRSAFERAAYLLVYLYQRAQLAGVLNGGKAEIPITQQHVADTLGLSTVHTNKTLRKLADRNLIKWRERACDILDAEGLLNVSGWEGFEESSRPFI
;
A
#
# COMPACT_ATOMS: atom_id res chain seq x y z
N MET A 1 10.85 -19.41 28.45
CA MET A 1 9.56 -18.80 28.08
C MET A 1 9.88 -17.66 27.14
N ASP A 2 9.67 -17.71 25.83
CA ASP A 2 9.04 -18.67 24.94
C ASP A 2 9.77 -18.52 23.59
N LYS A 3 10.38 -19.61 23.09
CA LYS A 3 11.17 -19.66 21.85
C LYS A 3 10.32 -20.12 20.65
N ASP A 4 9.00 -20.25 20.81
CA ASP A 4 8.11 -20.94 19.86
C ASP A 4 7.17 -20.05 19.03
N ARG A 5 7.54 -18.80 18.76
CA ARG A 5 6.87 -17.97 17.74
C ARG A 5 7.69 -17.85 16.45
N LYS A 6 8.24 -18.97 15.95
CA LYS A 6 8.57 -19.09 14.52
C LYS A 6 7.25 -18.96 13.76
N ALA A 7 6.90 -17.73 13.38
CA ALA A 7 5.71 -17.42 12.60
C ALA A 7 5.63 -18.41 11.43
N LYS A 8 4.49 -19.09 11.30
CA LYS A 8 4.22 -20.04 10.22
C LYS A 8 4.58 -19.37 8.89
N ARG A 9 5.71 -19.75 8.31
CA ARG A 9 6.16 -19.26 7.01
C ARG A 9 5.23 -19.86 5.96
N THR A 10 4.37 -19.05 5.37
CA THR A 10 3.54 -19.45 4.24
C THR A 10 4.48 -19.75 3.06
N SER A 11 4.38 -20.94 2.48
CA SER A 11 5.09 -21.26 1.23
C SER A 11 4.64 -20.31 0.13
N CYS A 12 5.53 -19.87 -0.74
CA CYS A 12 5.19 -19.08 -1.91
C CYS A 12 4.20 -19.82 -2.83
N SER A 13 4.21 -21.16 -2.84
CA SER A 13 3.21 -21.97 -3.56
C SER A 13 1.81 -21.86 -2.98
N GLU A 14 1.70 -21.57 -1.68
CA GLU A 14 0.43 -21.42 -0.94
C GLU A 14 0.15 -19.93 -0.63
N CYS A 15 0.82 -19.02 -1.32
CA CYS A 15 0.67 -17.59 -1.08
C CYS A 15 -0.75 -17.14 -1.41
N PRO A 16 -1.48 -16.50 -0.48
CA PRO A 16 -2.87 -16.10 -0.71
C PRO A 16 -3.00 -15.11 -1.89
N LEU A 17 -1.96 -14.30 -2.16
CA LEU A 17 -1.95 -13.35 -3.27
C LEU A 17 -2.09 -14.04 -4.63
N ARG A 18 -1.59 -15.27 -4.76
CA ARG A 18 -1.70 -16.04 -6.02
C ARG A 18 -3.13 -16.41 -6.39
N SER A 19 -4.05 -16.43 -5.43
CA SER A 19 -5.47 -16.71 -5.70
C SER A 19 -6.25 -15.50 -6.23
N LEU A 20 -5.65 -14.30 -6.21
CA LEU A 20 -6.29 -13.08 -6.67
C LEU A 20 -5.98 -12.85 -8.15
N ALA A 21 -7.03 -12.72 -8.97
CA ALA A 21 -6.93 -12.50 -10.41
C ALA A 21 -6.19 -11.19 -10.79
N SER A 22 -6.06 -10.26 -9.84
CA SER A 22 -5.31 -9.02 -9.99
C SER A 22 -3.80 -9.21 -10.08
N PHE A 23 -3.26 -10.36 -9.67
CA PHE A 23 -1.82 -10.64 -9.73
C PHE A 23 -1.50 -11.62 -10.85
N ARG A 24 -0.33 -11.44 -11.48
CA ARG A 24 0.11 -12.36 -12.53
C ARG A 24 0.54 -13.71 -11.93
N ASP A 25 0.46 -14.76 -12.73
CA ASP A 25 1.05 -16.06 -12.39
C ASP A 25 2.56 -16.07 -12.56
N PHE A 26 3.23 -16.92 -11.78
CA PHE A 26 4.66 -17.24 -11.91
C PHE A 26 4.86 -18.57 -12.61
N THR A 27 5.92 -18.66 -13.41
CA THR A 27 6.48 -19.95 -13.86
C THR A 27 7.06 -20.72 -12.68
N ASP A 28 7.21 -22.05 -12.80
CA ASP A 28 7.81 -22.88 -11.75
C ASP A 28 9.22 -22.41 -11.36
N ARG A 29 9.99 -21.94 -12.35
CA ARG A 29 11.34 -21.39 -12.14
C ARG A 29 11.32 -20.09 -11.33
N GLU A 30 10.38 -19.20 -11.62
CA GLU A 30 10.21 -17.97 -10.83
C GLU A 30 9.74 -18.29 -9.42
N LEU A 31 8.78 -19.20 -9.27
CA LEU A 31 8.25 -19.60 -7.97
C LEU A 31 9.32 -20.22 -7.08
N SER A 32 10.13 -21.14 -7.62
CA SER A 32 11.25 -21.74 -6.91
C SER A 32 12.26 -20.67 -6.47
N PHE A 33 12.59 -19.73 -7.35
CA PHE A 33 13.51 -18.65 -7.02
C PHE A 33 12.96 -17.75 -5.92
N VAL A 34 11.68 -17.37 -5.98
CA VAL A 34 11.05 -16.49 -4.98
C VAL A 34 10.93 -17.19 -3.62
N GLU A 35 10.66 -18.50 -3.59
CA GLU A 35 10.71 -19.29 -2.37
C GLU A 35 12.11 -19.27 -1.73
N ASP A 36 13.15 -19.49 -2.52
CA ASP A 36 14.54 -19.46 -2.04
C ASP A 36 15.01 -18.05 -1.64
N PHE A 37 14.50 -17.03 -2.34
CA PHE A 37 14.78 -15.62 -2.06
C PHE A 37 14.08 -15.14 -0.78
N LYS A 38 12.90 -15.68 -0.48
CA LYS A 38 12.18 -15.44 0.77
C LYS A 38 12.95 -16.03 1.94
N THR A 39 13.25 -15.20 2.92
CA THR A 39 13.99 -15.59 4.13
C THR A 39 13.09 -15.87 5.32
N GLY A 40 11.90 -15.27 5.34
CA GLY A 40 10.93 -15.48 6.41
C GLY A 40 9.70 -14.61 6.29
N GLU A 41 9.03 -14.43 7.42
CA GLU A 41 7.91 -13.51 7.57
C GLU A 41 8.07 -12.64 8.80
N LEU A 42 7.53 -11.42 8.72
CA LEU A 42 7.44 -10.48 9.82
C LEU A 42 5.97 -10.13 10.06
N VAL A 43 5.58 -10.04 11.33
CA VAL A 43 4.28 -9.49 11.73
C VAL A 43 4.52 -8.16 12.41
N ALA A 44 3.81 -7.13 11.96
CA ALA A 44 3.81 -5.81 12.57
C ALA A 44 2.41 -5.51 13.11
N ASP A 45 2.34 -5.15 14.39
CA ASP A 45 1.10 -4.71 15.02
C ASP A 45 0.69 -3.31 14.52
N PRO A 46 -0.58 -2.91 14.64
CA PRO A 46 -1.01 -1.56 14.32
C PRO A 46 -0.13 -0.50 15.00
N ALA A 47 0.18 0.58 14.27
CA ALA A 47 1.09 1.66 14.64
C ALA A 47 2.57 1.25 14.79
N ALA A 48 2.95 -0.01 14.54
CA ALA A 48 4.35 -0.39 14.49
C ALA A 48 5.03 0.18 13.24
N THR A 49 6.22 0.73 13.41
CA THR A 49 7.06 1.20 12.30
C THR A 49 7.76 0.01 11.65
N ILE A 50 7.50 -0.20 10.35
CA ILE A 50 8.07 -1.26 9.52
C ILE A 50 9.44 -0.83 8.97
N LEU A 51 9.55 0.43 8.53
CA LEU A 51 10.79 1.04 8.06
C LEU A 51 10.85 2.49 8.54
N VAL A 52 12.08 2.96 8.82
CA VAL A 52 12.36 4.32 9.27
C VAL A 52 13.14 5.06 8.18
N GLU A 53 12.80 6.32 7.93
CA GLU A 53 13.57 7.22 7.07
C GLU A 53 15.03 7.36 7.56
N GLY A 54 15.99 7.34 6.64
CA GLY A 54 17.43 7.33 6.93
C GLY A 54 17.99 5.97 7.37
N ALA A 55 17.15 4.96 7.57
CA ALA A 55 17.63 3.63 7.94
C ALA A 55 18.24 2.89 6.74
N HIS A 56 19.38 2.24 6.99
CA HIS A 56 19.98 1.26 6.10
C HIS A 56 19.38 -0.12 6.38
N SER A 57 18.12 -0.34 5.97
CA SER A 57 17.48 -1.65 6.15
C SER A 57 18.19 -2.72 5.30
N ALA A 58 18.47 -3.88 5.89
CA ALA A 58 18.99 -5.04 5.17
C ALA A 58 17.90 -5.84 4.42
N HIS A 59 16.63 -5.42 4.52
CA HIS A 59 15.49 -6.21 4.10
C HIS A 59 14.58 -5.49 3.10
N LEU A 60 13.99 -6.29 2.22
CA LEU A 60 12.86 -5.97 1.37
C LEU A 60 11.64 -6.73 1.87
N TYR A 61 10.45 -6.17 1.65
CA TYR A 61 9.22 -6.81 2.10
C TYR A 61 8.13 -6.79 1.06
N THR A 62 7.38 -7.87 0.94
CA THR A 62 6.10 -7.86 0.24
C THR A 62 4.98 -8.03 1.24
N VAL A 63 3.96 -7.18 1.15
CA VAL A 63 2.82 -7.27 2.04
C VAL A 63 1.97 -8.50 1.69
N LEU A 64 1.77 -9.39 2.65
CA LEU A 64 0.89 -10.55 2.53
C LEU A 64 -0.54 -10.24 2.96
N SER A 65 -0.71 -9.45 4.02
CA SER A 65 -2.02 -9.07 4.54
C SER A 65 -1.94 -7.79 5.34
N GLY A 66 -3.05 -7.05 5.41
CA GLY A 66 -3.17 -5.83 6.21
C GLY A 66 -2.85 -4.57 5.42
N TRP A 67 -2.88 -3.45 6.13
CA TRP A 67 -2.69 -2.11 5.58
C TRP A 67 -1.54 -1.41 6.28
N ALA A 68 -0.76 -0.68 5.51
CA ALA A 68 0.28 0.23 5.99
C ALA A 68 0.24 1.52 5.18
N PHE A 69 1.08 2.49 5.53
CA PHE A 69 1.23 3.73 4.77
C PHE A 69 2.68 4.21 4.81
N ARG A 70 3.10 4.85 3.72
CA ARG A 70 4.38 5.53 3.59
C ARG A 70 4.21 6.98 3.98
N TYR A 71 5.15 7.52 4.74
CA TYR A 71 5.10 8.92 5.14
C TYR A 71 6.50 9.54 5.30
N LYS A 72 6.52 10.86 5.28
CA LYS A 72 7.63 11.69 5.73
C LYS A 72 7.16 12.63 6.81
N THR A 73 8.09 13.07 7.65
CA THR A 73 7.84 14.03 8.73
C THR A 73 8.76 15.22 8.58
N LEU A 74 8.21 16.42 8.70
CA LEU A 74 9.00 17.65 8.76
C LEU A 74 9.63 17.82 10.14
N VAL A 75 10.64 18.70 10.25
CA VAL A 75 11.30 19.02 11.52
C VAL A 75 10.31 19.51 12.59
N ASP A 76 9.21 20.16 12.16
CA ASP A 76 8.14 20.64 13.04
C ASP A 76 7.10 19.58 13.43
N GLY A 77 7.32 18.32 13.03
CA GLY A 77 6.46 17.18 13.37
C GLY A 77 5.26 17.00 12.44
N ARG A 78 5.03 17.88 11.46
CA ARG A 78 3.95 17.67 10.48
C ARG A 78 4.28 16.46 9.62
N ARG A 79 3.29 15.56 9.48
CA ARG A 79 3.39 14.34 8.69
C ARG A 79 2.69 14.50 7.34
N GLN A 80 3.34 14.03 6.29
CA GLN A 80 2.74 13.87 4.97
C GLN A 80 2.70 12.38 4.62
N ILE A 81 1.50 11.84 4.42
CA ILE A 81 1.34 10.49 3.89
C ILE A 81 1.54 10.56 2.37
N LEU A 82 2.46 9.74 1.86
CA LEU A 82 2.84 9.69 0.44
C LEU A 82 1.98 8.70 -0.34
N ASN A 83 1.73 7.52 0.23
CA ASN A 83 0.88 6.48 -0.36
C ASN A 83 0.48 5.45 0.71
N PHE A 84 -0.56 4.67 0.43
CA PHE A 84 -0.98 3.52 1.22
C PHE A 84 -0.40 2.23 0.62
N VAL A 85 -0.11 1.28 1.50
CA VAL A 85 0.50 -0.01 1.19
C VAL A 85 -0.49 -1.11 1.55
N MET A 86 -0.74 -2.00 0.60
CA MET A 86 -1.70 -3.10 0.67
C MET A 86 -1.03 -4.39 0.18
N PRO A 87 -1.69 -5.55 0.29
CA PRO A 87 -1.09 -6.81 -0.15
C PRO A 87 -0.62 -6.78 -1.62
N GLY A 88 0.54 -7.39 -1.86
CA GLY A 88 1.25 -7.38 -3.14
C GLY A 88 2.10 -6.13 -3.42
N ASP A 89 2.07 -5.11 -2.56
CA ASP A 89 2.99 -3.98 -2.68
C ASP A 89 4.37 -4.32 -2.07
N LEU A 90 5.43 -3.86 -2.76
CA LEU A 90 6.84 -4.06 -2.37
C LEU A 90 7.36 -2.87 -1.56
N ILE A 91 7.86 -3.13 -0.37
CA ILE A 91 8.44 -2.17 0.57
C ILE A 91 9.97 -2.31 0.59
N GLY A 92 10.68 -1.19 0.62
CA GLY A 92 12.14 -1.15 0.78
C GLY A 92 12.95 -1.07 -0.52
N LEU A 93 12.31 -1.09 -1.69
CA LEU A 93 13.00 -1.08 -2.99
C LEU A 93 13.96 0.12 -3.15
N GLN A 94 13.56 1.31 -2.70
CA GLN A 94 14.39 2.51 -2.78
C GLN A 94 15.71 2.34 -2.02
N GLY A 95 15.66 1.85 -0.77
CA GLY A 95 16.88 1.58 0.00
C GLY A 95 17.73 0.46 -0.59
N ALA A 96 17.16 -0.42 -1.41
CA ALA A 96 17.92 -1.43 -2.16
C ALA A 96 18.76 -0.85 -3.31
N LEU A 97 18.35 0.30 -3.86
CA LEU A 97 18.98 0.91 -5.03
C LEU A 97 19.75 2.20 -4.71
N MET A 98 19.34 2.94 -3.69
CA MET A 98 19.86 4.28 -3.33
C MET A 98 20.53 4.32 -1.94
N GLU A 99 20.94 3.16 -1.42
CA GLU A 99 21.59 2.91 -0.12
C GLU A 99 20.75 3.19 1.14
N GLU A 100 19.92 4.24 1.13
CA GLU A 100 19.09 4.69 2.26
C GLU A 100 17.60 4.81 1.93
N MET A 101 16.75 4.59 2.94
CA MET A 101 15.31 4.82 2.84
C MET A 101 14.98 6.32 2.95
N GLN A 102 14.22 6.86 1.99
CA GLN A 102 13.83 8.29 1.99
C GLN A 102 12.45 8.56 2.60
N HIS A 103 11.84 7.55 3.22
CA HIS A 103 10.53 7.62 3.86
C HIS A 103 10.40 6.52 4.91
N SER A 104 9.45 6.73 5.83
CA SER A 104 9.06 5.74 6.82
C SER A 104 7.82 4.96 6.36
N VAL A 105 7.60 3.79 6.96
CA VAL A 105 6.43 2.94 6.74
C VAL A 105 5.87 2.51 8.08
N GLU A 106 4.56 2.69 8.28
CA GLU A 106 3.88 2.32 9.52
C GLU A 106 2.63 1.48 9.22
N ALA A 107 2.37 0.49 10.07
CA ALA A 107 1.20 -0.39 9.96
C ALA A 107 -0.08 0.32 10.43
N LEU A 108 -1.15 0.26 9.63
CA LEU A 108 -2.50 0.72 10.00
C LEU A 108 -3.30 -0.37 10.73
N THR A 109 -3.17 -1.60 10.26
CA THR A 109 -3.79 -2.80 10.82
C THR A 109 -2.68 -3.78 11.24
N PRO A 110 -2.99 -4.96 11.80
CA PRO A 110 -1.99 -6.02 11.82
C PRO A 110 -1.53 -6.31 10.39
N VAL A 111 -0.23 -6.25 10.15
CA VAL A 111 0.39 -6.47 8.83
C VAL A 111 1.26 -7.72 8.88
N ARG A 112 1.16 -8.55 7.86
CA ARG A 112 2.07 -9.67 7.62
C ARG A 112 2.91 -9.39 6.38
N LEU A 113 4.21 -9.65 6.47
CA LEU A 113 5.19 -9.33 5.44
C LEU A 113 6.00 -10.58 5.09
N CYS A 114 6.18 -10.87 3.80
CA CYS A 114 7.31 -11.67 3.34
C CYS A 114 8.59 -10.87 3.55
N VAL A 115 9.66 -11.51 3.99
CA VAL A 115 10.97 -10.88 4.19
C VAL A 115 11.97 -11.42 3.18
N PHE A 116 12.62 -10.53 2.45
CA PHE A 116 13.68 -10.85 1.50
C PHE A 116 14.97 -10.12 1.88
N GLU A 117 16.12 -10.67 1.50
CA GLU A 117 17.41 -10.00 1.70
C GLU A 117 17.66 -8.98 0.60
N ARG A 118 17.87 -7.72 1.01
CA ARG A 118 18.20 -6.61 0.10
C ARG A 118 19.43 -6.91 -0.77
N GLY A 119 20.48 -7.48 -0.17
CA GLY A 119 21.75 -7.76 -0.85
C GLY A 119 21.64 -8.79 -1.98
N LYS A 120 20.55 -9.54 -2.05
CA LYS A 120 20.29 -10.53 -3.10
C LYS A 120 19.46 -9.96 -4.26
N ILE A 121 19.02 -8.70 -4.21
CA ILE A 121 18.19 -8.09 -5.27
C ILE A 121 18.87 -8.09 -6.65
N SER A 122 20.20 -7.92 -6.69
CA SER A 122 20.98 -7.96 -7.94
C SER A 122 20.91 -9.32 -8.64
N LYS A 123 20.67 -10.41 -7.90
CA LYS A 123 20.44 -11.73 -8.49
C LYS A 123 19.14 -11.79 -9.28
N VAL A 124 18.11 -11.07 -8.84
CA VAL A 124 16.84 -10.96 -9.60
C VAL A 124 17.13 -10.36 -10.98
N TYR A 125 17.86 -9.24 -11.01
CA TYR A 125 18.21 -8.55 -12.26
C TYR A 125 19.13 -9.35 -13.19
N THR A 126 20.00 -10.19 -12.65
CA THR A 126 20.98 -10.95 -13.45
C THR A 126 20.51 -12.35 -13.86
N GLN A 127 19.60 -12.97 -13.11
CA GLN A 127 19.20 -14.37 -13.30
C GLN A 127 17.74 -14.55 -13.70
N HIS A 128 16.88 -13.56 -13.42
CA HIS A 128 15.42 -13.63 -13.63
C HIS A 128 14.89 -12.32 -14.27
N PRO A 129 15.12 -12.11 -15.57
CA PRO A 129 14.77 -10.85 -16.25
C PRO A 129 13.27 -10.51 -16.18
N THR A 130 12.38 -11.52 -16.16
CA THR A 130 10.94 -11.29 -16.00
C THR A 130 10.60 -10.71 -14.62
N LEU A 131 11.18 -11.25 -13.53
CA LEU A 131 11.02 -10.69 -12.18
C LEU A 131 11.69 -9.31 -12.04
N ALA A 132 12.78 -9.07 -12.79
CA ALA A 132 13.40 -7.75 -12.84
C ALA A 132 12.48 -6.71 -13.51
N PHE A 133 11.81 -7.11 -14.60
CA PHE A 133 10.78 -6.30 -15.25
C PHE A 133 9.63 -6.02 -14.29
N ASP A 134 9.16 -7.01 -13.53
CA ASP A 134 8.11 -6.84 -12.53
C ASP A 134 8.45 -5.81 -11.47
N ILE A 135 9.67 -5.86 -10.92
CA ILE A 135 10.15 -4.87 -9.94
C ILE A 135 10.16 -3.48 -10.56
N THR A 136 10.59 -3.37 -11.81
CA THR A 136 10.63 -2.10 -12.56
C THR A 136 9.21 -1.57 -12.81
N TRP A 137 8.26 -2.45 -13.18
CA TRP A 137 6.85 -2.10 -13.33
C TRP A 137 6.25 -1.62 -12.02
N MET A 138 6.57 -2.28 -10.90
CA MET A 138 6.12 -1.86 -9.57
C MET A 138 6.66 -0.47 -9.20
N ALA A 139 7.92 -0.18 -9.50
CA ALA A 139 8.51 1.14 -9.30
C ALA A 139 7.81 2.23 -10.15
N ALA A 140 7.59 1.96 -11.44
CA ALA A 140 6.88 2.86 -12.35
C ALA A 140 5.42 3.11 -11.92
N ARG A 141 4.75 2.09 -11.35
CA ARG A 141 3.44 2.31 -10.73
C ARG A 141 3.54 3.24 -9.53
N GLU A 142 4.51 3.08 -8.64
CA GLU A 142 4.65 3.99 -7.48
C GLU A 142 4.91 5.43 -7.93
N GLU A 143 5.72 5.64 -8.98
CA GLU A 143 5.90 6.95 -9.62
C GLU A 143 4.57 7.52 -10.13
N ARG A 144 3.79 6.76 -10.91
CA ARG A 144 2.47 7.18 -11.40
C ARG A 144 1.50 7.56 -10.26
N ILE A 145 1.58 6.87 -9.11
CA ILE A 145 0.76 7.22 -7.95
C ILE A 145 1.18 8.56 -7.35
N LEU A 146 2.48 8.86 -7.32
CA LEU A 146 2.99 10.15 -6.87
C LEU A 146 2.57 11.28 -7.83
N ASP A 147 2.59 11.05 -9.14
CA ASP A 147 2.11 12.01 -10.13
C ASP A 147 0.62 12.34 -9.93
N GLU A 148 -0.21 11.32 -9.73
CA GLU A 148 -1.63 11.52 -9.44
C GLU A 148 -1.86 12.28 -8.13
N ASN A 149 -1.08 11.97 -7.09
CA ASN A 149 -1.14 12.70 -5.82
C ASN A 149 -0.73 14.17 -6.01
N LEU A 150 0.30 14.45 -6.79
CA LEU A 150 0.75 15.80 -7.11
C LEU A 150 -0.33 16.57 -7.90
N LEU A 151 -0.91 15.95 -8.93
CA LEU A 151 -2.04 16.51 -9.68
C LEU A 151 -3.23 16.82 -8.76
N SER A 152 -3.55 15.87 -7.88
CA SER A 152 -4.64 15.98 -6.90
C SER A 152 -4.41 17.18 -5.98
N VAL A 153 -3.24 17.30 -5.38
CA VAL A 153 -2.87 18.44 -4.50
C VAL A 153 -2.86 19.77 -5.26
N GLY A 154 -2.34 19.78 -6.49
CA GLY A 154 -2.14 21.00 -7.26
C GLY A 154 -3.40 21.55 -7.94
N ARG A 155 -4.34 20.69 -8.34
CA ARG A 155 -5.45 21.07 -9.23
C ARG A 155 -6.84 20.69 -8.75
N ARG A 156 -7.01 19.64 -7.92
CA ARG A 156 -8.32 19.25 -7.40
C ARG A 156 -8.70 20.09 -6.17
N SER A 157 -9.96 20.48 -6.07
CA SER A 157 -10.54 21.05 -4.85
C SER A 157 -10.46 20.05 -3.69
N ALA A 158 -10.56 20.52 -2.45
CA ALA A 158 -10.53 19.61 -1.28
C ALA A 158 -11.60 18.50 -1.36
N PHE A 159 -12.76 18.83 -1.94
CA PHE A 159 -13.88 17.90 -2.12
C PHE A 159 -13.57 16.82 -3.16
N GLU A 160 -13.07 17.21 -4.34
CA GLU A 160 -12.64 16.28 -5.40
C GLU A 160 -11.48 15.40 -4.93
N ARG A 161 -10.50 15.97 -4.21
CA ARG A 161 -9.36 15.25 -3.64
C ARG A 161 -9.78 14.16 -2.65
N ALA A 162 -10.70 14.49 -1.74
CA ALA A 162 -11.20 13.53 -0.77
C ALA A 162 -11.98 12.41 -1.45
N ALA A 163 -12.82 12.73 -2.44
CA ALA A 163 -13.52 11.72 -3.21
C ALA A 163 -12.56 10.79 -3.96
N TYR A 164 -11.57 11.38 -4.65
CA TYR A 164 -10.51 10.67 -5.35
C TYR A 164 -9.79 9.68 -4.43
N LEU A 165 -9.28 10.15 -3.29
CA LEU A 165 -8.53 9.31 -2.35
C LEU A 165 -9.35 8.09 -1.91
N LEU A 166 -10.62 8.32 -1.53
CA LEU A 166 -11.46 7.25 -0.99
C LEU A 166 -11.80 6.19 -2.04
N VAL A 167 -12.16 6.60 -3.26
CA VAL A 167 -12.47 5.64 -4.33
C VAL A 167 -11.21 4.95 -4.87
N TYR A 168 -10.08 5.65 -4.91
CA TYR A 168 -8.80 5.07 -5.27
C TYR A 168 -8.37 3.99 -4.28
N LEU A 169 -8.46 4.25 -2.97
CA LEU A 169 -8.17 3.26 -1.93
C LEU A 169 -9.15 2.09 -1.97
N TYR A 170 -10.43 2.38 -2.23
CA TYR A 170 -11.46 1.35 -2.37
C TYR A 170 -11.14 0.37 -3.50
N GLN A 171 -10.89 0.87 -4.72
CA GLN A 171 -10.58 -0.01 -5.86
C GLN A 171 -9.26 -0.76 -5.64
N ARG A 172 -8.24 -0.14 -5.04
CA ARG A 172 -7.01 -0.87 -4.65
C ARG A 172 -7.28 -1.97 -3.64
N ALA A 173 -8.14 -1.72 -2.67
CA ALA A 173 -8.50 -2.71 -1.66
C ALA A 173 -9.29 -3.89 -2.23
N GLN A 174 -10.16 -3.61 -3.22
CA GLN A 174 -10.86 -4.65 -3.99
C GLN A 174 -9.85 -5.55 -4.71
N LEU A 175 -8.95 -4.94 -5.49
CA LEU A 175 -7.93 -5.68 -6.24
C LEU A 175 -6.99 -6.45 -5.31
N ALA A 176 -6.58 -5.87 -4.19
CA ALA A 176 -5.71 -6.53 -3.23
C ALA A 176 -6.43 -7.56 -2.32
N GLY A 177 -7.75 -7.77 -2.50
CA GLY A 177 -8.52 -8.77 -1.74
C GLY A 177 -8.64 -8.49 -0.25
N VAL A 178 -8.54 -7.22 0.18
CA VAL A 178 -8.55 -6.82 1.61
C VAL A 178 -9.84 -6.18 2.10
N LEU A 179 -10.89 -6.21 1.28
CA LEU A 179 -12.22 -5.83 1.74
C LEU A 179 -12.84 -6.96 2.56
N ASN A 180 -12.90 -6.77 3.88
CA ASN A 180 -13.43 -7.77 4.80
C ASN A 180 -14.93 -8.03 4.57
N GLY A 181 -15.29 -9.29 4.29
CA GLY A 181 -16.68 -9.77 4.35
C GLY A 181 -17.67 -9.03 3.44
N GLY A 182 -17.21 -8.53 2.29
CA GLY A 182 -18.03 -7.77 1.34
C GLY A 182 -18.38 -6.36 1.78
N LYS A 183 -17.87 -5.89 2.92
CA LYS A 183 -18.02 -4.50 3.37
C LYS A 183 -16.85 -3.68 2.84
N ALA A 184 -17.19 -2.57 2.18
CA ALA A 184 -16.27 -1.60 1.60
C ALA A 184 -15.55 -0.75 2.67
N GLU A 185 -14.97 -1.39 3.69
CA GLU A 185 -14.42 -0.74 4.87
C GLU A 185 -12.91 -0.46 4.69
N ILE A 186 -12.54 0.83 4.63
CA ILE A 186 -11.16 1.30 4.51
C ILE A 186 -10.65 1.71 5.90
N PRO A 187 -9.56 1.10 6.43
CA PRO A 187 -9.12 1.30 7.81
C PRO A 187 -8.27 2.58 7.98
N ILE A 188 -8.89 3.74 7.79
CA ILE A 188 -8.26 5.06 7.88
C ILE A 188 -8.98 5.97 8.88
N THR A 189 -8.23 6.91 9.45
CA THR A 189 -8.75 7.97 10.32
C THR A 189 -8.84 9.28 9.53
N GLN A 190 -9.58 10.26 10.06
CA GLN A 190 -9.63 11.59 9.45
C GLN A 190 -8.26 12.27 9.49
N GLN A 191 -7.40 11.93 10.46
CA GLN A 191 -6.02 12.41 10.49
C GLN A 191 -5.20 11.80 9.35
N HIS A 192 -5.37 10.51 9.03
CA HIS A 192 -4.74 9.93 7.85
C HIS A 192 -5.17 10.64 6.57
N VAL A 193 -6.47 10.92 6.42
CA VAL A 193 -6.97 11.70 5.27
C VAL A 193 -6.36 13.10 5.25
N ALA A 194 -6.27 13.78 6.39
CA ALA A 194 -5.67 15.11 6.47
C ALA A 194 -4.19 15.09 6.05
N ASP A 195 -3.43 14.14 6.60
CA ASP A 195 -2.00 13.96 6.32
C ASP A 195 -1.74 13.52 4.87
N THR A 196 -2.68 12.83 4.22
CA THR A 196 -2.58 12.50 2.78
C THR A 196 -2.90 13.72 1.91
N LEU A 197 -3.99 14.43 2.21
CA LEU A 197 -4.48 15.50 1.34
C LEU A 197 -3.79 16.86 1.53
N GLY A 198 -2.91 16.96 2.54
CA GLY A 198 -2.28 18.23 2.93
C GLY A 198 -3.28 19.27 3.44
N LEU A 199 -4.35 18.80 4.09
CA LEU A 199 -5.42 19.66 4.63
C LEU A 199 -5.34 19.72 6.15
N SER A 200 -5.86 20.78 6.76
CA SER A 200 -6.06 20.79 8.21
C SER A 200 -7.14 19.79 8.61
N THR A 201 -7.03 19.18 9.79
CA THR A 201 -8.03 18.23 10.31
C THR A 201 -9.44 18.83 10.33
N VAL A 202 -9.58 20.12 10.62
CA VAL A 202 -10.87 20.83 10.58
C VAL A 202 -11.43 20.91 9.16
N HIS A 203 -10.61 21.24 8.16
CA HIS A 203 -11.05 21.27 6.77
C HIS A 203 -11.40 19.86 6.28
N THR A 204 -10.57 18.86 6.58
CA THR A 204 -10.83 17.45 6.28
C THR A 204 -12.18 17.00 6.83
N ASN A 205 -12.47 17.29 8.11
CA ASN A 205 -13.76 16.92 8.72
C ASN A 205 -14.96 17.57 8.02
N LYS A 206 -14.86 18.85 7.64
CA LYS A 206 -15.92 19.54 6.87
C LYS A 206 -16.11 18.90 5.50
N THR A 207 -15.02 18.53 4.83
CA THR A 207 -15.05 17.90 3.50
C THR A 207 -15.63 16.50 3.55
N LEU A 208 -15.20 15.66 4.50
CA LEU A 208 -15.74 14.31 4.70
C LEU A 208 -17.23 14.34 5.06
N ARG A 209 -17.66 15.33 5.87
CA ARG A 209 -19.09 15.53 6.15
C ARG A 209 -19.89 15.81 4.89
N LYS A 210 -19.40 16.64 3.97
CA LYS A 210 -20.09 16.89 2.69
C LYS A 210 -20.23 15.63 1.83
N LEU A 211 -19.26 14.72 1.85
CA LEU A 211 -19.35 13.44 1.15
C LEU A 211 -20.38 12.53 1.82
N ALA A 212 -20.41 12.49 3.16
CA ALA A 212 -21.37 11.72 3.93
C ALA A 212 -22.81 12.25 3.79
N ASP A 213 -23.01 13.57 3.79
CA ASP A 213 -24.32 14.22 3.58
C ASP A 213 -24.90 13.91 2.19
N ARG A 214 -24.04 13.56 1.23
CA ARG A 214 -24.43 13.10 -0.12
C ARG A 214 -24.60 11.57 -0.21
N ASN A 215 -24.53 10.85 0.90
CA ASN A 215 -24.58 9.39 0.98
C ASN A 215 -23.50 8.67 0.15
N LEU A 216 -22.36 9.31 -0.10
CA LEU A 216 -21.25 8.67 -0.83
C LEU A 216 -20.42 7.76 0.07
N ILE A 217 -20.30 8.15 1.34
CA ILE A 217 -19.50 7.44 2.35
C ILE A 217 -20.23 7.42 3.69
N LYS A 218 -19.85 6.47 4.55
CA LYS A 218 -20.20 6.47 5.96
C LYS A 218 -18.95 6.37 6.80
N TRP A 219 -18.74 7.35 7.67
CA TRP A 219 -17.58 7.39 8.55
C TRP A 219 -17.85 6.63 9.86
N ARG A 220 -16.86 5.87 10.33
CA ARG A 220 -16.80 5.22 11.64
C ARG A 220 -15.54 5.65 12.36
N GLU A 221 -15.41 5.32 13.64
CA GLU A 221 -14.31 5.83 14.48
C GLU A 221 -12.90 5.61 13.89
N ARG A 222 -12.65 4.47 13.24
CA ARG A 222 -11.35 4.14 12.62
C ARG A 222 -11.47 3.55 11.22
N ALA A 223 -12.58 3.80 10.54
CA ALA A 223 -12.83 3.28 9.21
C ALA A 223 -13.79 4.15 8.39
N CYS A 224 -13.70 4.03 7.08
CA CYS A 224 -14.63 4.63 6.13
C CYS A 224 -15.30 3.53 5.31
N ASP A 225 -16.63 3.44 5.37
CA ASP A 225 -17.40 2.62 4.45
C ASP A 225 -17.66 3.41 3.16
N ILE A 226 -17.41 2.81 2.01
CA ILE A 226 -17.84 3.37 0.72
C ILE A 226 -19.26 2.91 0.42
N LEU A 227 -20.19 3.85 0.25
CA LEU A 227 -21.59 3.57 -0.03
C LEU A 227 -21.89 3.66 -1.53
N ASP A 228 -21.27 4.61 -2.23
CA ASP A 228 -21.44 4.86 -3.65
C ASP A 228 -20.08 5.17 -4.30
N ALA A 229 -19.45 4.15 -4.86
CA ALA A 229 -18.16 4.27 -5.53
C ALA A 229 -18.26 5.05 -6.86
N GLU A 230 -19.37 4.88 -7.60
CA GLU A 230 -19.60 5.58 -8.87
C GLU A 230 -19.80 7.07 -8.64
N GLY A 231 -20.57 7.45 -7.62
CA GLY A 231 -20.70 8.83 -7.19
C GLY A 231 -19.37 9.46 -6.78
N LEU A 232 -18.48 8.70 -6.13
CA LEU A 232 -17.12 9.19 -5.83
C LEU A 232 -16.25 9.36 -7.08
N LEU A 233 -16.32 8.44 -8.07
CA LEU A 233 -15.65 8.60 -9.36
C LEU A 233 -16.11 9.90 -10.04
N ASN A 234 -17.42 10.09 -10.15
CA ASN A 234 -18.03 11.29 -10.74
C ASN A 234 -17.60 12.58 -10.03
N VAL A 235 -17.58 12.60 -8.69
CA VAL A 235 -17.09 13.76 -7.93
C VAL A 235 -15.60 13.99 -8.15
N SER A 236 -14.79 12.93 -8.23
CA SER A 236 -13.34 13.04 -8.35
C SER A 236 -12.84 13.40 -9.76
N GLY A 237 -13.68 13.19 -10.78
CA GLY A 237 -13.30 13.27 -12.19
C GLY A 237 -12.24 12.24 -12.58
N TRP A 238 -12.17 11.11 -11.87
CA TRP A 238 -11.23 10.03 -12.14
C TRP A 238 -11.97 8.82 -12.72
N GLU A 239 -11.37 8.16 -13.71
CA GLU A 239 -11.99 7.08 -14.47
C GLU A 239 -11.85 5.70 -13.80
N GLY A 240 -11.04 5.60 -12.75
CA GLY A 240 -10.75 4.33 -12.07
C GLY A 240 -9.50 3.64 -12.62
N PHE A 241 -9.24 2.40 -12.16
CA PHE A 241 -8.24 1.54 -12.77
C PHE A 241 -8.80 0.80 -13.98
N GLU A 242 -8.03 0.75 -15.05
CA GLU A 242 -8.23 -0.25 -16.11
C GLU A 242 -7.78 -1.62 -15.58
N GLU A 243 -8.64 -2.64 -15.73
CA GLU A 243 -8.34 -4.00 -15.28
C GLU A 243 -7.11 -4.54 -16.03
N SER A 244 -6.00 -4.68 -15.31
CA SER A 244 -4.82 -5.39 -15.77
C SER A 244 -4.22 -6.18 -14.61
N SER A 245 -3.85 -7.43 -14.90
CA SER A 245 -3.08 -8.23 -13.96
C SER A 245 -1.73 -7.56 -13.73
N ARG A 246 -1.38 -7.31 -12.47
CA ARG A 246 -0.16 -6.62 -12.08
C ARG A 246 0.90 -7.58 -11.52
N PRO A 247 2.18 -7.23 -11.66
CA PRO A 247 3.26 -7.92 -10.98
C PRO A 247 3.25 -7.82 -9.45
N PHE A 248 3.92 -8.78 -8.82
CA PHE A 248 4.36 -8.78 -7.42
C PHE A 248 5.60 -9.68 -7.31
N ILE A 249 6.27 -9.69 -6.15
CA ILE A 249 7.36 -10.62 -5.82
C ILE A 249 7.23 -11.11 -4.39
#